data_AF-A0A0R2WZV4-F1
#
_entry.id   AF-A0A0R2WZV4-F1
#
_cell.length_a   1.000
_cell.length_b   1.000
_cell.length_c   1.000
_cell.angle_alpha   90.00
_cell.angle_beta   90.00
_cell.angle_gamma   90.00
#
_symmetry.space_group_name_H-M   'P 1'
#
loop_
_entity.id
_entity.type
_entity.pdbx_description
1 polymer ?
#
loop_
_entity_poly.entity_id
_entity_poly.type
_entity_poly.pdbx_seq_one_letter_code
_entity_poly.pdbx_strand_id
1 'polypeptide(L)'
;MIRKKIILFSFLGLSLWANAQNKTATQKKVVDKSCCVSVIPNRFAIKSAKINLEGMVWIPAGTFSMGGDNDQARSDELPKHDVQVNGFFMDVTEVTNAQFAKFATATGYITTAEQDINWDELKMQLPSDMPKPDAETLKAASLVFVPTEGEVNIQDYSQWWVWTHGADWKHPKGKGSDIEGKDNLPVVHISWDDANAYCKWAGKRLPTEAEWEYAARGGMEKNVYAWGNRKVDEGKIQCNYWQGNFPYKNEVTDGFFGVSPVKSFEPNGYGLYDMAGNVWEWCADLYNNTYYGEFGNVKLVTNPQGPKTSFDPDEPLVAKRVMRGGSYLCNESYCSGYRVSARMRSSADSSLEHLGFRCVQSK
;
A
#
# COMPACT_ATOMS: atom_id res chain seq x y z
N MET A 1 1.65 -38.31 9.09
CA MET A 1 2.47 -37.32 8.36
C MET A 1 1.95 -35.95 8.73
N ILE A 2 2.70 -35.27 9.60
CA ILE A 2 2.25 -34.12 10.40
C ILE A 2 2.42 -32.86 9.55
N ARG A 3 1.31 -32.29 9.06
CA ARG A 3 1.29 -30.94 8.47
C ARG A 3 1.61 -29.95 9.60
N LYS A 4 2.86 -29.49 9.68
CA LYS A 4 3.29 -28.43 10.60
C LYS A 4 2.62 -27.14 10.15
N LYS A 5 1.61 -26.72 10.91
CA LYS A 5 1.00 -25.39 10.84
C LYS A 5 2.07 -24.36 11.21
N ILE A 6 2.61 -23.68 10.22
CA ILE A 6 3.25 -22.38 10.45
C ILE A 6 2.08 -21.45 10.77
N ILE A 7 2.03 -20.98 12.01
CA ILE A 7 1.11 -19.92 12.43
C ILE A 7 1.66 -18.64 11.80
N LEU A 8 1.27 -18.40 10.55
CA LEU A 8 1.31 -17.06 9.96
C LEU A 8 0.24 -16.25 10.70
N PHE A 9 0.65 -15.36 11.59
CA PHE A 9 -0.24 -14.41 12.24
C PHE A 9 -0.88 -13.58 11.11
N SER A 10 -2.18 -13.58 10.88
CA SER A 10 -3.30 -14.24 11.56
C SER A 10 -4.28 -13.22 12.18
N PHE A 11 -4.40 -11.96 11.69
CA PHE A 11 -5.50 -10.98 11.89
C PHE A 11 -6.66 -11.55 12.73
N LEU A 12 -6.72 -11.19 14.01
CA LEU A 12 -7.91 -11.38 14.84
C LEU A 12 -7.87 -10.46 16.06
N GLY A 13 -8.60 -9.36 15.96
CA GLY A 13 -8.96 -8.52 17.09
C GLY A 13 -9.87 -9.25 18.07
N LEU A 14 -9.52 -9.16 19.35
CA LEU A 14 -10.46 -9.30 20.47
C LEU A 14 -10.09 -8.29 21.55
N SER A 15 -11.03 -7.37 21.80
CA SER A 15 -10.95 -6.28 22.77
C SER A 15 -11.14 -6.76 24.21
N LEU A 16 -10.26 -6.36 25.12
CA LEU A 16 -10.57 -6.22 26.56
C LEU A 16 -9.90 -4.96 27.12
N TRP A 17 -10.72 -4.07 27.70
CA TRP A 17 -10.34 -2.80 28.32
C TRP A 17 -9.70 -2.99 29.70
N ALA A 18 -8.69 -2.18 30.02
CA ALA A 18 -8.43 -1.70 31.38
C ALA A 18 -7.63 -0.39 31.40
N ASN A 19 -8.14 0.57 32.19
CA ASN A 19 -7.63 1.91 32.45
C ASN A 19 -6.24 1.93 33.11
N ALA A 20 -5.38 2.90 32.73
CA ALA A 20 -4.44 3.51 33.66
C ALA A 20 -4.05 4.94 33.25
N GLN A 21 -3.96 5.80 34.26
CA GLN A 21 -3.95 7.26 34.21
C GLN A 21 -2.56 7.87 33.95
N ASN A 22 -2.62 9.07 33.34
CA ASN A 22 -1.63 10.15 33.25
C ASN A 22 -0.48 10.16 34.28
N LYS A 23 0.75 10.39 33.79
CA LYS A 23 1.71 11.32 34.41
C LYS A 23 2.49 12.13 33.37
N THR A 24 2.30 13.44 33.45
CA THR A 24 3.05 14.51 32.80
C THR A 24 4.53 14.51 33.21
N ALA A 25 5.43 14.75 32.26
CA ALA A 25 6.80 15.16 32.54
C ALA A 25 7.24 16.27 31.57
N THR A 26 7.94 17.22 32.16
CA THR A 26 8.10 18.62 31.78
C THR A 26 9.17 18.84 30.70
N GLN A 27 8.90 19.79 29.81
CA GLN A 27 9.85 20.34 28.84
C GLN A 27 11.06 21.00 29.53
N LYS A 28 12.26 20.76 29.00
CA LYS A 28 13.42 21.66 29.18
C LYS A 28 13.93 22.11 27.81
N LYS A 29 13.81 23.43 27.59
CA LYS A 29 14.46 24.23 26.54
C LYS A 29 15.97 23.96 26.54
N VAL A 30 16.53 23.66 25.37
CA VAL A 30 17.96 23.86 25.10
C VAL A 30 18.09 24.98 24.09
N VAL A 31 18.97 25.90 24.45
CA VAL A 31 19.18 27.22 23.86
C VAL A 31 19.96 27.11 22.55
N ASP A 32 19.48 27.87 21.57
CA ASP A 32 20.02 28.09 20.24
C ASP A 32 21.41 28.74 20.30
N LYS A 33 22.40 28.14 19.63
CA LYS A 33 23.72 28.74 19.37
C LYS A 33 24.06 28.59 17.89
N SER A 34 23.50 29.50 17.10
CA SER A 34 23.93 29.79 15.73
C SER A 34 25.30 30.49 15.76
N CYS A 35 26.33 29.85 15.22
CA CYS A 35 27.53 30.54 14.75
C CYS A 35 28.17 29.75 13.60
N CYS A 36 28.61 30.49 12.57
CA CYS A 36 29.38 30.06 11.38
C CYS A 36 28.56 29.66 10.15
N VAL A 37 28.11 30.66 9.38
CA VAL A 37 27.86 30.50 7.93
C VAL A 37 29.21 30.48 7.21
N SER A 38 29.74 29.29 6.96
CA SER A 38 30.82 29.10 6.00
C SER A 38 30.20 28.88 4.61
N VAL A 39 30.48 29.82 3.71
CA VAL A 39 30.11 29.75 2.29
C VAL A 39 30.79 28.51 1.68
N ILE A 40 30.00 27.52 1.28
CA ILE A 40 30.51 26.31 0.62
C ILE A 40 30.97 26.70 -0.81
N PRO A 41 32.20 26.39 -1.22
CA PRO A 41 32.70 26.74 -2.55
C PRO A 41 31.94 26.03 -3.66
N ASN A 42 31.73 26.74 -4.77
CA ASN A 42 30.92 26.43 -5.95
C ASN A 42 31.24 25.10 -6.67
N ARG A 43 32.21 24.31 -6.18
CA ARG A 43 32.58 22.99 -6.70
C ARG A 43 31.72 21.85 -6.15
N PHE A 44 30.88 22.11 -5.15
CA PHE A 44 29.87 21.18 -4.64
C PHE A 44 28.46 21.50 -5.13
N ALA A 45 28.33 22.25 -6.24
CA ALA A 45 27.04 22.46 -6.87
C ALA A 45 26.43 21.09 -7.21
N ILE A 46 25.44 20.68 -6.41
CA ILE A 46 24.54 19.58 -6.71
C ILE A 46 23.93 19.96 -8.05
N LYS A 47 24.33 19.29 -9.14
CA LYS A 47 23.62 19.40 -10.40
C LYS A 47 22.16 19.10 -10.07
N SER A 48 21.27 20.08 -10.28
CA SER A 48 19.84 19.83 -10.14
C SER A 48 19.52 18.64 -11.04
N ALA A 49 19.13 17.52 -10.42
CA ALA A 49 18.66 16.38 -11.18
C ALA A 49 17.49 16.88 -12.03
N LYS A 50 17.58 16.69 -13.36
CA LYS A 50 16.52 17.09 -14.28
C LYS A 50 15.27 16.30 -13.87
N ILE A 51 14.24 17.00 -13.42
CA ILE A 51 12.96 16.42 -12.98
C ILE A 51 12.37 15.66 -14.18
N ASN A 52 12.26 14.34 -14.07
CA ASN A 52 11.64 13.49 -15.09
C ASN A 52 10.16 13.29 -14.77
N LEU A 53 9.31 14.08 -15.44
CA LEU A 53 7.85 14.03 -15.30
C LEU A 53 7.17 13.12 -16.34
N GLU A 54 7.95 12.34 -17.10
CA GLU A 54 7.39 11.42 -18.08
C GLU A 54 6.45 10.42 -17.39
N GLY A 55 5.24 10.28 -17.94
CA GLY A 55 4.21 9.41 -17.39
C GLY A 55 3.50 9.95 -16.13
N MET A 56 3.68 11.23 -15.78
CA MET A 56 2.99 11.87 -14.66
C MET A 56 1.97 12.92 -15.13
N VAL A 57 0.93 13.15 -14.32
CA VAL A 57 -0.03 14.25 -14.50
C VAL A 57 0.11 15.24 -13.36
N TRP A 58 -0.21 16.52 -13.62
CA TRP A 58 -0.35 17.51 -12.55
C TRP A 58 -1.68 17.37 -11.84
N ILE A 59 -1.63 17.15 -10.53
CA ILE A 59 -2.77 17.17 -9.62
C ILE A 59 -2.84 18.57 -8.98
N PRO A 60 -3.92 19.34 -9.20
CA PRO A 60 -4.02 20.69 -8.69
C PRO A 60 -4.10 20.71 -7.16
N ALA A 61 -3.67 21.81 -6.54
CA ALA A 61 -3.90 22.03 -5.12
C ALA A 61 -5.41 22.16 -4.86
N GLY A 62 -5.88 21.65 -3.73
CA GLY A 62 -7.30 21.75 -3.39
C GLY A 62 -7.61 21.25 -1.98
N THR A 63 -8.88 21.33 -1.65
CA THR A 63 -9.43 20.77 -0.41
C THR A 63 -10.42 19.67 -0.76
N PHE A 64 -10.46 18.63 0.05
CA PHE A 64 -11.45 17.56 -0.05
C PHE A 64 -11.78 17.01 1.33
N SER A 65 -12.91 16.33 1.44
CA SER A 65 -13.27 15.60 2.66
C SER A 65 -12.75 14.17 2.57
N MET A 66 -11.71 13.87 3.33
CA MET A 66 -11.00 12.59 3.39
C MET A 66 -11.70 11.60 4.32
N GLY A 67 -11.75 10.34 3.93
CA GLY A 67 -12.41 9.27 4.69
C GLY A 67 -13.82 8.91 4.20
N GLY A 68 -14.42 7.93 4.87
CA GLY A 68 -15.73 7.39 4.56
C GLY A 68 -16.87 8.09 5.30
N ASP A 69 -18.08 8.06 4.74
CA ASP A 69 -19.30 8.63 5.33
C ASP A 69 -20.55 7.82 5.01
N ASN A 70 -20.38 6.52 4.75
CA ASN A 70 -21.46 5.60 4.44
C ASN A 70 -21.33 4.30 5.25
N ASP A 71 -22.36 3.46 5.16
CA ASP A 71 -22.46 2.22 5.94
C ASP A 71 -21.40 1.15 5.56
N GLN A 72 -20.65 1.35 4.47
CA GLN A 72 -19.53 0.49 4.07
C GLN A 72 -18.19 0.95 4.67
N ALA A 73 -18.14 2.15 5.25
CA ALA A 73 -16.92 2.68 5.85
C ALA A 73 -16.56 1.89 7.11
N ARG A 74 -15.32 1.41 7.16
CA ARG A 74 -14.77 0.79 8.38
C ARG A 74 -14.44 1.84 9.43
N SER A 75 -14.25 1.41 10.66
CA SER A 75 -13.95 2.30 11.79
C SER A 75 -12.69 3.14 11.58
N ASP A 76 -11.69 2.60 10.88
CA ASP A 76 -10.43 3.28 10.57
C ASP A 76 -10.52 4.25 9.39
N GLU A 77 -11.65 4.24 8.65
CA GLU A 77 -11.98 5.20 7.58
C GLU A 77 -12.73 6.43 8.14
N LEU A 78 -13.02 6.44 9.44
CA LEU A 78 -13.80 7.47 10.14
C LEU A 78 -12.94 8.23 11.17
N PRO A 79 -13.32 9.47 11.53
CA PRO A 79 -14.33 10.30 10.88
C PRO A 79 -13.85 10.88 9.54
N LYS A 80 -14.82 11.21 8.70
CA LYS A 80 -14.57 12.07 7.54
C LYS A 80 -14.15 13.46 8.01
N HIS A 81 -13.10 14.02 7.42
CA HIS A 81 -12.52 15.30 7.83
C HIS A 81 -11.95 16.07 6.63
N ASP A 82 -11.90 17.39 6.72
CA ASP A 82 -11.44 18.23 5.62
C ASP A 82 -9.91 18.34 5.57
N VAL A 83 -9.36 18.06 4.39
CA VAL A 83 -7.93 18.06 4.12
C VAL A 83 -7.62 18.96 2.94
N GLN A 84 -6.64 19.84 3.10
CA GLN A 84 -6.03 20.59 2.02
C GLN A 84 -4.73 19.91 1.58
N VAL A 85 -4.58 19.69 0.28
CA VAL A 85 -3.33 19.22 -0.33
C VAL A 85 -2.77 20.27 -1.28
N ASN A 86 -1.45 20.41 -1.29
CA ASN A 86 -0.73 21.19 -2.29
C ASN A 86 -0.82 20.49 -3.65
N GLY A 87 -0.50 21.21 -4.72
CA GLY A 87 -0.39 20.59 -6.04
C GLY A 87 0.90 19.79 -6.17
N PHE A 88 0.81 18.65 -6.85
CA PHE A 88 1.92 17.71 -7.06
C PHE A 88 1.75 16.98 -8.39
N PHE A 89 2.81 16.31 -8.86
CA PHE A 89 2.73 15.37 -9.97
C PHE A 89 2.49 13.96 -9.45
N MET A 90 1.63 13.18 -10.11
CA MET A 90 1.40 11.76 -9.81
C MET A 90 1.55 10.91 -11.06
N ASP A 91 2.15 9.73 -10.92
CA ASP A 91 2.21 8.73 -11.99
C ASP A 91 0.80 8.38 -12.47
N VAL A 92 0.62 8.38 -13.79
CA VAL A 92 -0.66 8.07 -14.45
C VAL A 92 -1.14 6.64 -14.12
N THR A 93 -0.22 5.73 -13.85
CA THR A 93 -0.44 4.30 -13.62
C THR A 93 0.34 3.82 -12.40
N GLU A 94 0.10 2.59 -11.98
CA GLU A 94 1.08 1.87 -11.17
C GLU A 94 2.42 1.74 -11.91
N VAL A 95 3.51 1.55 -11.15
CA VAL A 95 4.81 1.22 -11.71
C VAL A 95 4.73 -0.15 -12.37
N THR A 96 5.20 -0.23 -13.61
CA THR A 96 5.16 -1.44 -14.43
C THR A 96 6.40 -2.31 -14.24
N ASN A 97 6.30 -3.59 -14.62
CA ASN A 97 7.44 -4.51 -14.66
C ASN A 97 8.62 -3.94 -15.48
N ALA A 98 8.36 -3.35 -16.65
CA ALA A 98 9.41 -2.77 -17.48
C ALA A 98 10.11 -1.58 -16.81
N GLN A 99 9.36 -0.76 -16.08
CA GLN A 99 9.93 0.36 -15.31
C GLN A 99 10.78 -0.15 -14.14
N PHE A 100 10.27 -1.10 -13.37
CA PHE A 100 11.01 -1.67 -12.24
C PHE A 100 12.25 -2.45 -12.69
N ALA A 101 12.18 -3.17 -13.82
CA ALA A 101 13.33 -3.84 -14.41
C ALA A 101 14.48 -2.89 -14.77
N LYS A 102 14.16 -1.66 -15.24
CA LYS A 102 15.17 -0.61 -15.49
C LYS A 102 15.87 -0.20 -14.20
N PHE A 103 15.11 -0.01 -13.12
CA PHE A 103 15.66 0.29 -11.79
C PHE A 103 16.58 -0.84 -11.31
N ALA A 104 16.08 -2.08 -11.28
CA ALA A 104 16.82 -3.24 -10.81
C ALA A 104 18.12 -3.43 -11.62
N THR A 105 18.05 -3.31 -12.96
CA THR A 105 19.22 -3.41 -13.84
C THR A 105 20.23 -2.29 -13.59
N ALA A 106 19.76 -1.05 -13.43
CA ALA A 106 20.63 0.11 -13.26
C ALA A 106 21.35 0.14 -11.91
N THR A 107 20.78 -0.50 -10.89
CA THR A 107 21.25 -0.39 -9.50
C THR A 107 21.78 -1.71 -8.93
N GLY A 108 21.47 -2.85 -9.56
CA GLY A 108 21.69 -4.16 -8.99
C GLY A 108 20.81 -4.45 -7.76
N TYR A 109 19.67 -3.76 -7.63
CA TYR A 109 18.80 -3.88 -6.46
C TYR A 109 18.22 -5.29 -6.34
N ILE A 110 18.20 -5.79 -5.10
CA ILE A 110 17.61 -7.07 -4.70
C ILE A 110 16.43 -6.75 -3.78
N THR A 111 15.23 -7.16 -4.17
CA THR A 111 14.01 -6.86 -3.42
C THR A 111 13.95 -7.61 -2.09
N THR A 112 13.04 -7.21 -1.20
CA THR A 112 12.80 -7.94 0.06
C THR A 112 12.41 -9.40 -0.19
N ALA A 113 11.59 -9.66 -1.21
CA ALA A 113 11.15 -11.02 -1.58
C ALA A 113 12.29 -11.94 -2.08
N GLU A 114 13.37 -11.35 -2.60
CA GLU A 114 14.55 -12.06 -3.11
C GLU A 114 15.57 -12.38 -1.99
N GLN A 115 15.32 -11.95 -0.75
CA GLN A 115 16.25 -12.10 0.38
C GLN A 115 15.75 -13.13 1.39
N ASP A 116 16.69 -13.88 1.99
CA ASP A 116 16.39 -14.72 3.15
C ASP A 116 16.01 -13.83 4.35
N ILE A 117 14.99 -14.24 5.10
CA ILE A 117 14.52 -13.54 6.28
C ILE A 117 15.56 -13.61 7.39
N ASN A 118 15.99 -12.45 7.87
CA ASN A 118 16.87 -12.35 9.01
C ASN A 118 16.09 -12.61 10.32
N TRP A 119 16.34 -13.76 10.95
CA TRP A 119 15.71 -14.12 12.23
C TRP A 119 15.92 -13.07 13.32
N ASP A 120 17.10 -12.43 13.37
CA ASP A 120 17.41 -11.47 14.43
C ASP A 120 16.60 -10.19 14.30
N GLU A 121 16.17 -9.83 13.09
CA GLU A 121 15.24 -8.73 12.82
C GLU A 121 13.80 -9.18 13.05
N LEU A 122 13.40 -10.34 12.52
CA LEU A 122 12.06 -10.88 12.67
C LEU A 122 11.67 -11.03 14.15
N LYS A 123 12.55 -11.59 14.99
CA LYS A 123 12.26 -11.81 16.42
C LYS A 123 12.00 -10.52 17.20
N MET A 124 12.43 -9.36 16.72
CA MET A 124 12.13 -8.07 17.35
C MET A 124 10.65 -7.68 17.21
N GLN A 125 9.97 -8.25 16.22
CA GLN A 125 8.56 -7.99 15.92
C GLN A 125 7.62 -9.04 16.54
N LEU A 126 8.18 -10.06 17.20
CA LEU A 126 7.44 -11.21 17.72
C LEU A 126 7.39 -11.19 19.25
N PRO A 127 6.39 -11.85 19.87
CA PRO A 127 6.43 -12.18 21.28
C PRO A 127 7.75 -12.86 21.69
N SER A 128 8.27 -12.50 22.86
CA SER A 128 9.61 -12.90 23.32
C SER A 128 9.80 -14.41 23.48
N ASP A 129 8.72 -15.17 23.58
CA ASP A 129 8.69 -16.62 23.74
C ASP A 129 8.56 -17.40 22.42
N MET A 130 8.53 -16.71 21.27
CA MET A 130 8.39 -17.39 19.99
C MET A 130 9.64 -18.21 19.62
N PRO A 131 9.50 -19.51 19.32
CA PRO A 131 10.63 -20.33 18.90
C PRO A 131 11.11 -19.90 17.51
N LYS A 132 12.43 -20.00 17.29
CA LYS A 132 13.02 -19.80 15.96
C LYS A 132 12.43 -20.82 14.97
N PRO A 133 11.87 -20.38 13.82
CA PRO A 133 11.38 -21.29 12.80
C PRO A 133 12.53 -22.06 12.14
N ASP A 134 12.18 -23.10 11.38
CA ASP A 134 13.18 -23.83 10.60
C ASP A 134 13.83 -22.93 9.53
N ALA A 135 15.04 -23.31 9.11
CA ALA A 135 15.82 -22.53 8.15
C ALA A 135 15.15 -22.41 6.77
N GLU A 136 14.32 -23.38 6.39
CA GLU A 136 13.58 -23.34 5.13
C GLU A 136 12.51 -22.25 5.16
N THR A 137 11.79 -22.10 6.27
CA THR A 137 10.79 -21.04 6.46
C THR A 137 11.38 -19.63 6.30
N LEU A 138 12.67 -19.46 6.61
CA LEU A 138 13.38 -18.19 6.49
C LEU A 138 13.97 -17.95 5.09
N LYS A 139 13.73 -18.82 4.11
CA LYS A 139 14.20 -18.60 2.74
C LYS A 139 13.38 -17.59 1.98
N ALA A 140 14.05 -16.89 1.05
CA ALA A 140 13.45 -15.95 0.11
C ALA A 140 12.14 -16.47 -0.48
N ALA A 141 11.07 -15.71 -0.27
CA ALA A 141 9.71 -16.08 -0.58
C ALA A 141 8.78 -14.87 -0.51
N SER A 142 7.58 -15.04 -1.05
CA SER A 142 6.50 -14.08 -0.95
C SER A 142 5.16 -14.80 -0.90
N LEU A 143 4.10 -14.07 -0.51
CA LEU A 143 2.75 -14.62 -0.45
C LEU A 143 2.12 -14.64 -1.85
N VAL A 144 1.69 -15.84 -2.25
CA VAL A 144 1.02 -16.13 -3.51
C VAL A 144 -0.39 -16.62 -3.20
N PHE A 145 -1.37 -16.13 -3.94
CA PHE A 145 -2.76 -16.55 -3.85
C PHE A 145 -2.92 -17.86 -4.61
N VAL A 146 -3.53 -18.82 -3.96
CA VAL A 146 -3.96 -20.10 -4.54
C VAL A 146 -5.46 -20.21 -4.30
N PRO A 147 -6.29 -20.20 -5.36
CA PRO A 147 -7.72 -20.39 -5.22
C PRO A 147 -8.03 -21.68 -4.48
N THR A 148 -9.06 -21.65 -3.65
CA THR A 148 -9.53 -22.85 -2.95
C THR A 148 -10.39 -23.70 -3.89
N GLU A 149 -10.54 -25.00 -3.61
CA GLU A 149 -11.39 -25.90 -4.42
C GLU A 149 -12.89 -25.62 -4.25
N GLY A 150 -13.27 -24.90 -3.19
CA GLY A 150 -14.64 -24.59 -2.86
C GLY A 150 -14.74 -23.60 -1.70
N GLU A 151 -15.93 -23.49 -1.12
CA GLU A 151 -16.19 -22.57 -0.01
C GLU A 151 -15.36 -22.90 1.23
N VAL A 152 -14.78 -21.87 1.83
CA VAL A 152 -13.97 -21.94 3.05
C VAL A 152 -14.34 -20.80 3.99
N ASN A 153 -13.88 -20.88 5.24
CA ASN A 153 -14.00 -19.79 6.20
C ASN A 153 -13.18 -18.57 5.73
N ILE A 154 -13.85 -17.49 5.32
CA ILE A 154 -13.21 -16.28 4.78
C ILE A 154 -12.42 -15.48 5.81
N GLN A 155 -12.51 -15.83 7.10
CA GLN A 155 -11.65 -15.26 8.15
C GLN A 155 -10.32 -16.02 8.30
N ASP A 156 -10.21 -17.25 7.77
CA ASP A 156 -8.96 -18.02 7.76
C ASP A 156 -8.28 -17.93 6.39
N TYR A 157 -7.50 -16.89 6.21
CA TYR A 157 -6.83 -16.62 4.96
C TYR A 157 -5.59 -17.50 4.70
N SER A 158 -5.15 -18.29 5.67
CA SER A 158 -4.14 -19.32 5.44
C SER A 158 -4.62 -20.40 4.45
N GLN A 159 -5.92 -20.44 4.16
CA GLN A 159 -6.53 -21.36 3.20
C GLN A 159 -6.22 -20.99 1.73
N TRP A 160 -5.90 -19.74 1.43
CA TRP A 160 -5.60 -19.29 0.05
C TRP A 160 -4.30 -18.49 -0.09
N TRP A 161 -3.70 -18.02 1.00
CA TRP A 161 -2.37 -17.41 0.96
C TRP A 161 -1.29 -18.45 1.26
N VAL A 162 -0.41 -18.69 0.28
CA VAL A 162 0.67 -19.66 0.37
C VAL A 162 2.02 -18.96 0.37
N TRP A 163 2.80 -19.20 1.42
CA TRP A 163 4.21 -18.79 1.49
C TRP A 163 5.01 -19.58 0.44
N THR A 164 5.43 -18.91 -0.63
CA THR A 164 5.97 -19.57 -1.83
C THR A 164 7.43 -19.18 -2.04
N HIS A 165 8.33 -20.15 -1.91
CA HIS A 165 9.76 -19.94 -2.12
C HIS A 165 10.09 -19.56 -3.56
N GLY A 166 10.96 -18.55 -3.70
CA GLY A 166 11.33 -17.97 -4.99
C GLY A 166 10.17 -17.26 -5.70
N ALA A 167 9.09 -16.90 -4.98
CA ALA A 167 8.13 -15.94 -5.47
C ALA A 167 8.66 -14.53 -5.22
N ASP A 168 8.81 -13.77 -6.29
CA ASP A 168 9.32 -12.40 -6.29
C ASP A 168 8.77 -11.65 -7.52
N TRP A 169 9.23 -10.42 -7.75
CA TRP A 169 8.74 -9.59 -8.85
C TRP A 169 9.07 -10.14 -10.25
N LYS A 170 10.12 -10.94 -10.41
CA LYS A 170 10.48 -11.61 -11.67
C LYS A 170 9.73 -12.94 -11.83
N HIS A 171 9.39 -13.57 -10.72
CA HIS A 171 8.74 -14.87 -10.64
C HIS A 171 7.44 -14.80 -9.80
N PRO A 172 6.37 -14.11 -10.23
CA PRO A 172 5.24 -13.78 -9.35
C PRO A 172 4.40 -14.97 -8.87
N LYS A 173 4.59 -16.16 -9.45
CA LYS A 173 3.94 -17.40 -8.99
C LYS A 173 4.94 -18.41 -8.44
N GLY A 174 6.12 -17.94 -8.05
CA GLY A 174 7.23 -18.78 -7.61
C GLY A 174 8.06 -19.35 -8.75
N LYS A 175 8.97 -20.26 -8.39
CA LYS A 175 9.93 -20.88 -9.30
C LYS A 175 9.26 -21.42 -10.56
N GLY A 176 9.73 -20.97 -11.73
CA GLY A 176 9.25 -21.40 -13.05
C GLY A 176 8.18 -20.51 -13.66
N SER A 177 7.65 -19.52 -12.91
CA SER A 177 6.94 -18.39 -13.50
C SER A 177 7.91 -17.32 -14.00
N ASP A 178 7.46 -16.39 -14.82
CA ASP A 178 8.27 -15.27 -15.31
C ASP A 178 7.40 -14.03 -15.59
N ILE A 179 8.05 -12.94 -15.96
CA ILE A 179 7.43 -11.72 -16.48
C ILE A 179 7.69 -11.51 -17.98
N GLU A 180 8.06 -12.56 -18.74
CA GLU A 180 8.29 -12.43 -20.18
C GLU A 180 6.97 -12.05 -20.89
N GLY A 181 7.00 -11.00 -21.70
CA GLY A 181 5.81 -10.43 -22.35
C GLY A 181 4.85 -9.70 -21.40
N LYS A 182 5.21 -9.50 -20.13
CA LYS A 182 4.37 -8.88 -19.08
C LYS A 182 4.85 -7.48 -18.69
N ASP A 183 5.55 -6.81 -19.61
CA ASP A 183 6.19 -5.51 -19.40
C ASP A 183 5.25 -4.42 -18.89
N ASN A 184 3.98 -4.44 -19.34
CA ASN A 184 2.96 -3.44 -19.00
C ASN A 184 2.05 -3.87 -17.83
N LEU A 185 2.31 -5.00 -17.18
CA LEU A 185 1.62 -5.34 -15.93
C LEU A 185 2.23 -4.52 -14.79
N PRO A 186 1.45 -4.18 -13.75
CA PRO A 186 2.00 -3.58 -12.53
C PRO A 186 3.04 -4.53 -11.93
N VAL A 187 4.14 -3.98 -11.41
CA VAL A 187 5.10 -4.76 -10.65
C VAL A 187 4.48 -5.13 -9.29
N VAL A 188 4.64 -6.40 -8.89
CA VAL A 188 4.11 -6.97 -7.65
C VAL A 188 5.20 -7.68 -6.87
N HIS A 189 4.88 -8.20 -5.67
CA HIS A 189 5.87 -8.69 -4.70
C HIS A 189 6.88 -7.61 -4.30
N ILE A 190 6.42 -6.37 -4.25
CA ILE A 190 7.22 -5.20 -3.87
C ILE A 190 6.85 -4.81 -2.44
N SER A 191 7.85 -4.80 -1.56
CA SER A 191 7.70 -4.26 -0.20
C SER A 191 7.62 -2.73 -0.20
N TRP A 192 7.28 -2.13 0.93
CA TRP A 192 7.31 -0.67 1.04
C TRP A 192 8.74 -0.14 0.87
N ASP A 193 9.73 -0.86 1.39
CA ASP A 193 11.14 -0.50 1.27
C ASP A 193 11.63 -0.56 -0.19
N ASP A 194 11.19 -1.59 -0.93
CA ASP A 194 11.45 -1.74 -2.37
C ASP A 194 10.85 -0.57 -3.17
N ALA A 195 9.57 -0.27 -2.92
CA ALA A 195 8.85 0.81 -3.57
C ALA A 195 9.49 2.18 -3.28
N ASN A 196 9.90 2.41 -2.04
CA ASN A 196 10.57 3.64 -1.62
C ASN A 196 11.99 3.77 -2.23
N ALA A 197 12.73 2.66 -2.36
CA ALA A 197 14.02 2.64 -3.03
C ALA A 197 13.89 3.00 -4.53
N TYR A 198 12.92 2.39 -5.22
CA TYR A 198 12.60 2.75 -6.60
C TYR A 198 12.24 4.23 -6.73
N CYS A 199 11.34 4.73 -5.88
CA CYS A 199 10.91 6.13 -5.91
C CYS A 199 12.10 7.09 -5.82
N LYS A 200 13.02 6.84 -4.86
CA LYS A 200 14.22 7.65 -4.67
C LYS A 200 15.13 7.61 -5.89
N TRP A 201 15.36 6.44 -6.47
CA TRP A 201 16.16 6.29 -7.69
C TRP A 201 15.55 7.06 -8.86
N ALA A 202 14.22 7.02 -8.99
CA ALA A 202 13.49 7.74 -10.03
C ALA A 202 13.43 9.27 -9.80
N GLY A 203 13.95 9.79 -8.68
CA GLY A 203 13.84 11.20 -8.32
C GLY A 203 12.44 11.59 -7.85
N LYS A 204 11.66 10.63 -7.36
CA LYS A 204 10.27 10.74 -6.92
C LYS A 204 10.14 10.32 -5.44
N ARG A 205 8.91 10.18 -4.95
CA ARG A 205 8.56 9.63 -3.63
C ARG A 205 7.24 8.86 -3.70
N LEU A 206 6.91 8.11 -2.66
CA LEU A 206 5.54 7.59 -2.49
C LEU A 206 4.56 8.73 -2.18
N PRO A 207 3.29 8.62 -2.59
CA PRO A 207 2.24 9.55 -2.20
C PRO A 207 1.99 9.48 -0.70
N THR A 208 1.62 10.59 -0.08
CA THR A 208 0.94 10.47 1.21
C THR A 208 -0.43 9.83 1.03
N GLU A 209 -0.99 9.25 2.08
CA GLU A 209 -2.34 8.67 2.07
C GLU A 209 -3.38 9.70 1.59
N ALA A 210 -3.21 10.97 2.00
CA ALA A 210 -4.10 12.06 1.61
C ALA A 210 -3.92 12.48 0.15
N GLU A 211 -2.69 12.54 -0.35
CA GLU A 211 -2.43 12.78 -1.78
C GLU A 211 -3.05 11.68 -2.63
N TRP A 212 -2.91 10.42 -2.21
CA TRP A 212 -3.48 9.29 -2.92
C TRP A 212 -5.01 9.36 -2.97
N GLU A 213 -5.69 9.56 -1.84
CA GLU A 213 -7.16 9.63 -1.83
C GLU A 213 -7.68 10.84 -2.61
N TYR A 214 -7.05 12.01 -2.44
CA TYR A 214 -7.42 13.21 -3.20
C TYR A 214 -7.33 12.97 -4.71
N ALA A 215 -6.24 12.34 -5.15
CA ALA A 215 -6.00 12.03 -6.54
C ALA A 215 -6.98 10.95 -7.06
N ALA A 216 -7.27 9.92 -6.26
CA ALA A 216 -8.22 8.85 -6.58
C ALA A 216 -9.65 9.37 -6.78
N ARG A 217 -10.04 10.40 -6.00
CA ARG A 217 -11.35 11.06 -6.14
C ARG A 217 -11.52 11.81 -7.46
N GLY A 218 -10.43 12.16 -8.15
CA GLY A 218 -10.49 12.69 -9.51
C GLY A 218 -11.29 13.99 -9.66
N GLY A 219 -11.30 14.84 -8.62
CA GLY A 219 -12.06 16.09 -8.60
C GLY A 219 -13.54 15.97 -8.27
N MET A 220 -14.02 14.75 -7.94
CA MET A 220 -15.38 14.54 -7.46
C MET A 220 -15.49 14.72 -5.94
N GLU A 221 -16.68 15.11 -5.50
CA GLU A 221 -17.06 15.14 -4.10
C GLU A 221 -18.05 14.00 -3.80
N LYS A 222 -17.94 13.40 -2.60
CA LYS A 222 -18.88 12.37 -2.10
C LYS A 222 -19.01 11.13 -2.99
N ASN A 223 -17.99 10.86 -3.79
CA ASN A 223 -17.89 9.63 -4.57
C ASN A 223 -17.39 8.47 -3.69
N VAL A 224 -17.97 7.28 -3.89
CA VAL A 224 -17.56 6.01 -3.26
C VAL A 224 -16.40 5.38 -4.04
N TYR A 225 -16.41 5.50 -5.37
CA TYR A 225 -15.41 4.93 -6.27
C TYR A 225 -14.75 6.03 -7.12
N ALA A 226 -13.62 5.72 -7.74
CA ALA A 226 -12.89 6.65 -8.61
C ALA A 226 -13.70 7.11 -9.84
N TRP A 227 -14.78 6.40 -10.18
CA TRP A 227 -15.72 6.69 -11.28
C TRP A 227 -17.09 7.24 -10.81
N GLY A 228 -17.28 7.49 -9.52
CA GLY A 228 -18.53 7.98 -8.96
C GLY A 228 -19.19 7.00 -7.98
N ASN A 229 -20.52 6.90 -8.02
CA ASN A 229 -21.33 6.17 -7.02
C ASN A 229 -22.08 4.96 -7.58
N ARG A 230 -21.97 4.70 -8.89
CA ARG A 230 -22.50 3.47 -9.47
C ARG A 230 -21.70 2.29 -8.92
N LYS A 231 -22.39 1.22 -8.48
CA LYS A 231 -21.73 0.04 -7.92
C LYS A 231 -20.79 -0.60 -8.93
N VAL A 232 -19.85 -1.39 -8.43
CA VAL A 232 -18.80 -2.01 -9.24
C VAL A 232 -19.36 -3.05 -10.24
N ASP A 233 -20.47 -3.68 -9.89
CA ASP A 233 -21.18 -4.70 -10.68
C ASP A 233 -22.26 -4.12 -11.61
N GLU A 234 -22.42 -2.80 -11.63
CA GLU A 234 -23.44 -2.12 -12.44
C GLU A 234 -22.82 -1.43 -13.67
N GLY A 235 -23.37 -1.72 -14.85
CA GLY A 235 -23.03 -1.05 -16.10
C GLY A 235 -21.67 -1.47 -16.68
N LYS A 236 -20.95 -0.51 -17.29
CA LYS A 236 -19.61 -0.76 -17.82
C LYS A 236 -18.65 -1.01 -16.65
N ILE A 237 -17.88 -2.10 -16.74
CA ILE A 237 -16.81 -2.46 -15.80
C ILE A 237 -15.76 -1.33 -15.77
N GLN A 238 -15.37 -0.92 -14.56
CA GLN A 238 -14.49 0.24 -14.33
C GLN A 238 -13.16 -0.11 -13.65
N CYS A 239 -13.00 -1.35 -13.18
CA CYS A 239 -11.76 -1.81 -12.57
C CYS A 239 -11.64 -3.33 -12.64
N ASN A 240 -10.42 -3.82 -12.38
CA ASN A 240 -10.12 -5.23 -12.21
C ASN A 240 -10.31 -5.63 -10.74
N TYR A 241 -11.21 -6.57 -10.47
CA TYR A 241 -11.58 -7.03 -9.13
C TYR A 241 -12.04 -8.50 -9.18
N TRP A 242 -12.48 -9.08 -8.07
CA TRP A 242 -12.98 -10.46 -8.05
C TRP A 242 -14.49 -10.51 -8.22
N GLN A 243 -14.97 -11.16 -9.27
CA GLN A 243 -16.42 -11.38 -9.50
C GLN A 243 -16.82 -12.81 -9.14
N GLY A 244 -17.96 -13.00 -8.48
CA GLY A 244 -18.40 -14.29 -7.97
C GLY A 244 -18.00 -14.54 -6.51
N ASN A 245 -17.75 -15.81 -6.17
CA ASN A 245 -17.55 -16.25 -4.79
C ASN A 245 -16.06 -16.40 -4.48
N PHE A 246 -15.50 -15.40 -3.80
CA PHE A 246 -14.15 -15.48 -3.26
C PHE A 246 -14.05 -16.58 -2.18
N PRO A 247 -12.96 -17.38 -2.10
CA PRO A 247 -11.73 -17.36 -2.90
C PRO A 247 -11.68 -18.46 -3.99
N TYR A 248 -12.79 -19.12 -4.34
CA TYR A 248 -12.79 -20.33 -5.17
C TYR A 248 -13.40 -20.15 -6.57
N LYS A 249 -14.20 -19.11 -6.79
CA LYS A 249 -14.87 -18.86 -8.08
C LYS A 249 -14.73 -17.40 -8.48
N ASN A 250 -13.81 -17.13 -9.41
CA ASN A 250 -13.76 -15.86 -10.15
C ASN A 250 -14.46 -16.02 -11.50
N GLU A 251 -15.44 -15.18 -11.78
CA GLU A 251 -16.20 -15.19 -13.04
C GLU A 251 -15.48 -14.48 -14.19
N VAL A 252 -14.44 -13.70 -13.88
CA VAL A 252 -13.54 -13.06 -14.87
C VAL A 252 -14.32 -12.21 -15.87
N THR A 253 -15.39 -11.57 -15.41
CA THR A 253 -16.25 -10.72 -16.26
C THR A 253 -15.53 -9.44 -16.69
N ASP A 254 -14.52 -9.01 -15.94
CA ASP A 254 -13.61 -7.92 -16.29
C ASP A 254 -12.50 -8.30 -17.29
N GLY A 255 -12.40 -9.60 -17.63
CA GLY A 255 -11.41 -10.14 -18.55
C GLY A 255 -10.08 -10.55 -17.91
N PHE A 256 -9.91 -10.41 -16.59
CA PHE A 256 -8.64 -10.67 -15.92
C PHE A 256 -8.80 -11.53 -14.66
N PHE A 257 -8.17 -12.70 -14.65
CA PHE A 257 -8.13 -13.54 -13.45
C PHE A 257 -7.16 -13.02 -12.39
N GLY A 258 -6.05 -12.42 -12.84
CA GLY A 258 -5.01 -11.81 -12.01
C GLY A 258 -4.87 -10.32 -12.29
N VAL A 259 -3.67 -9.78 -12.13
CA VAL A 259 -3.37 -8.40 -12.54
C VAL A 259 -3.69 -8.18 -14.04
N SER A 260 -4.19 -6.99 -14.35
CA SER A 260 -4.41 -6.50 -15.70
C SER A 260 -3.25 -5.59 -16.11
N PRO A 261 -2.98 -5.40 -17.42
CA PRO A 261 -2.09 -4.33 -17.86
C PRO A 261 -2.53 -3.00 -17.28
N VAL A 262 -1.57 -2.14 -16.95
CA VAL A 262 -1.91 -0.76 -16.54
C VAL A 262 -2.67 -0.05 -17.66
N LYS A 263 -3.60 0.83 -17.29
CA LYS A 263 -4.54 1.49 -18.20
C LYS A 263 -5.53 0.57 -18.91
N SER A 264 -5.96 -0.51 -18.25
CA SER A 264 -6.97 -1.41 -18.82
C SER A 264 -8.39 -0.83 -18.76
N PHE A 265 -8.66 0.05 -17.79
CA PHE A 265 -9.97 0.68 -17.59
C PHE A 265 -9.92 2.20 -17.82
N GLU A 266 -11.07 2.87 -17.69
CA GLU A 266 -11.15 4.32 -17.91
C GLU A 266 -10.39 5.09 -16.81
N PRO A 267 -9.72 6.20 -17.16
CA PRO A 267 -9.12 7.06 -16.15
C PRO A 267 -10.18 7.81 -15.35
N ASN A 268 -9.83 8.23 -14.13
CA ASN A 268 -10.65 9.15 -13.36
C ASN A 268 -10.57 10.60 -13.89
N GLY A 269 -11.24 11.54 -13.24
CA GLY A 269 -11.30 12.95 -13.66
C GLY A 269 -9.95 13.70 -13.68
N TYR A 270 -8.89 13.14 -13.09
CA TYR A 270 -7.52 13.67 -13.18
C TYR A 270 -6.64 12.95 -14.21
N GLY A 271 -7.20 11.98 -14.95
CA GLY A 271 -6.43 11.22 -15.94
C GLY A 271 -5.64 10.05 -15.34
N LEU A 272 -5.93 9.65 -14.10
CA LEU A 272 -5.25 8.54 -13.43
C LEU A 272 -6.01 7.24 -13.67
N TYR A 273 -5.28 6.19 -14.01
CA TYR A 273 -5.81 4.87 -14.28
C TYR A 273 -5.66 3.96 -13.06
N ASP A 274 -6.54 2.97 -12.96
CA ASP A 274 -6.44 1.87 -12.01
C ASP A 274 -6.35 2.33 -10.54
N MET A 275 -6.93 3.50 -10.21
CA MET A 275 -7.03 4.01 -8.82
C MET A 275 -7.97 3.15 -7.94
N ALA A 276 -8.54 2.10 -8.50
CA ALA A 276 -9.43 1.16 -7.85
C ALA A 276 -9.20 -0.21 -8.49
N GLY A 277 -8.99 -1.25 -7.69
CA GLY A 277 -8.71 -2.60 -8.18
C GLY A 277 -7.28 -2.78 -8.68
N ASN A 278 -7.08 -3.78 -9.55
CA ASN A 278 -5.78 -4.22 -10.07
C ASN A 278 -4.79 -4.62 -8.96
N VAL A 279 -3.97 -3.70 -8.42
CA VAL A 279 -3.11 -3.97 -7.27
C VAL A 279 -3.29 -2.92 -6.18
N TRP A 280 -3.12 -3.35 -4.93
CA TRP A 280 -2.97 -2.40 -3.83
C TRP A 280 -1.75 -1.51 -4.07
N GLU A 281 -1.78 -0.29 -3.54
CA GLU A 281 -0.69 0.66 -3.72
C GLU A 281 -0.16 1.19 -2.40
N TRP A 282 1.16 1.08 -2.21
CA TRP A 282 1.84 1.65 -1.06
C TRP A 282 1.73 3.18 -0.99
N CYS A 283 1.48 3.68 0.22
CA CYS A 283 1.60 5.10 0.57
C CYS A 283 2.77 5.32 1.54
N ALA A 284 3.23 6.56 1.67
CA ALA A 284 4.35 6.93 2.53
C ALA A 284 4.03 6.76 4.04
N ASP A 285 2.76 6.94 4.41
CA ASP A 285 2.30 7.06 5.79
C ASP A 285 2.46 5.77 6.59
N LEU A 286 2.78 5.93 7.88
CA LEU A 286 2.53 4.86 8.85
C LEU A 286 1.01 4.67 9.01
N TYR A 287 0.56 3.43 9.17
CA TYR A 287 -0.84 3.17 9.47
C TYR A 287 -1.13 3.35 10.95
N ASN A 288 -2.20 4.05 11.26
CA ASN A 288 -2.75 4.10 12.61
C ASN A 288 -4.28 4.09 12.53
N ASN A 289 -4.88 3.11 13.21
CA ASN A 289 -6.32 2.84 13.22
C ASN A 289 -7.14 4.02 13.75
N THR A 290 -6.56 4.91 14.56
CA THR A 290 -7.27 6.04 15.19
C THR A 290 -6.84 7.40 14.63
N TYR A 291 -5.97 7.45 13.61
CA TYR A 291 -5.36 8.70 13.14
C TYR A 291 -6.40 9.74 12.70
N TYR A 292 -7.43 9.34 11.96
CA TYR A 292 -8.46 10.29 11.50
C TYR A 292 -9.25 10.87 12.69
N GLY A 293 -9.35 10.13 13.79
CA GLY A 293 -10.00 10.59 15.02
C GLY A 293 -9.29 11.78 15.67
N GLU A 294 -8.00 11.97 15.41
CA GLU A 294 -7.23 13.13 15.88
C GLU A 294 -7.74 14.45 15.26
N PHE A 295 -8.46 14.37 14.14
CA PHE A 295 -8.97 15.53 13.40
C PHE A 295 -10.43 15.88 13.72
N GLY A 296 -11.10 15.18 14.64
CA GLY A 296 -12.53 15.37 14.90
C GLY A 296 -12.95 16.80 15.27
N ASN A 297 -12.03 17.64 15.75
CA ASN A 297 -12.25 19.06 16.07
C ASN A 297 -11.40 20.02 15.21
N VAL A 298 -10.71 19.51 14.18
CA VAL A 298 -9.85 20.30 13.31
C VAL A 298 -10.64 20.72 12.09
N LYS A 299 -10.76 22.04 11.86
CA LYS A 299 -11.54 22.58 10.73
C LYS A 299 -10.94 22.20 9.38
N LEU A 300 -9.62 22.19 9.26
CA LEU A 300 -8.90 21.89 8.03
C LEU A 300 -7.50 21.39 8.38
N VAL A 301 -7.15 20.22 7.86
CA VAL A 301 -5.82 19.64 7.99
C VAL A 301 -5.01 19.94 6.74
N THR A 302 -3.84 20.54 6.86
CA THR A 302 -3.03 20.93 5.69
C THR A 302 -1.88 19.95 5.47
N ASN A 303 -1.85 19.31 4.30
CA ASN A 303 -0.82 18.38 3.83
C ASN A 303 -0.41 17.33 4.89
N PRO A 304 -1.36 16.54 5.45
CA PRO A 304 -1.01 15.52 6.44
C PRO A 304 0.01 14.53 5.88
N GLN A 305 0.96 14.13 6.72
CA GLN A 305 2.06 13.22 6.40
C GLN A 305 1.94 11.88 7.15
N GLY A 306 0.76 11.64 7.73
CA GLY A 306 0.49 10.47 8.56
C GLY A 306 0.88 10.66 10.04
N PRO A 307 0.57 9.64 10.86
CA PRO A 307 0.90 9.60 12.27
C PRO A 307 2.41 9.43 12.50
N LYS A 308 2.90 9.88 13.65
CA LYS A 308 4.31 9.65 14.06
C LYS A 308 4.59 8.21 14.48
N THR A 309 3.56 7.47 14.87
CA THR A 309 3.65 6.09 15.37
C THR A 309 2.57 5.23 14.73
N SER A 310 2.95 4.00 14.38
CA SER A 310 2.00 3.01 13.87
C SER A 310 1.15 2.43 15.00
N PHE A 311 -0.10 2.11 14.69
CA PHE A 311 -0.97 1.33 15.58
C PHE A 311 -2.00 0.53 14.78
N ASP A 312 -1.85 -0.79 14.82
CA ASP A 312 -2.84 -1.75 14.33
C ASP A 312 -3.36 -2.56 15.53
N PRO A 313 -4.66 -2.54 15.85
CA PRO A 313 -5.19 -3.30 16.98
C PRO A 313 -5.00 -4.82 16.83
N ASP A 314 -4.90 -5.32 15.59
CA ASP A 314 -4.72 -6.75 15.33
C ASP A 314 -3.26 -7.20 15.53
N GLU A 315 -2.29 -6.29 15.36
CA GLU A 315 -0.85 -6.56 15.47
C GLU A 315 -0.09 -5.36 16.09
N PRO A 316 -0.31 -5.05 17.38
CA PRO A 316 0.14 -3.79 17.99
C PRO A 316 1.67 -3.65 18.11
N LEU A 317 2.42 -4.75 17.95
CA LEU A 317 3.89 -4.77 18.03
C LEU A 317 4.56 -4.53 16.68
N VAL A 318 3.81 -4.61 15.57
CA VAL A 318 4.35 -4.52 14.22
C VAL A 318 3.99 -3.17 13.63
N ALA A 319 4.99 -2.39 13.24
CA ALA A 319 4.75 -1.14 12.54
C ALA A 319 4.23 -1.43 11.12
N LYS A 320 3.09 -0.82 10.76
CA LYS A 320 2.43 -0.98 9.48
C LYS A 320 2.51 0.30 8.66
N ARG A 321 2.49 0.14 7.34
CA ARG A 321 2.39 1.21 6.33
C ARG A 321 1.03 1.14 5.65
N VAL A 322 0.55 2.29 5.19
CA VAL A 322 -0.74 2.37 4.50
C VAL A 322 -0.66 1.82 3.08
N MET A 323 -1.72 1.10 2.68
CA MET A 323 -1.99 0.67 1.31
C MET A 323 -3.39 1.15 0.90
N ARG A 324 -3.58 1.54 -0.37
CA ARG A 324 -4.86 2.06 -0.89
C ARG A 324 -5.25 1.40 -2.22
N GLY A 325 -6.52 1.49 -2.60
CA GLY A 325 -7.01 1.14 -3.95
C GLY A 325 -7.64 -0.24 -4.13
N GLY A 326 -7.40 -1.20 -3.25
CA GLY A 326 -7.87 -2.57 -3.48
C GLY A 326 -7.04 -3.28 -4.54
N SER A 327 -7.48 -4.47 -4.96
CA SER A 327 -6.77 -5.29 -5.96
C SER A 327 -7.74 -6.16 -6.75
N TYR A 328 -7.24 -6.94 -7.71
CA TYR A 328 -8.01 -7.96 -8.43
C TYR A 328 -8.60 -9.05 -7.52
N LEU A 329 -8.12 -9.18 -6.27
CA LEU A 329 -8.68 -10.12 -5.29
C LEU A 329 -9.82 -9.52 -4.45
N CYS A 330 -10.10 -8.22 -4.56
CA CYS A 330 -11.14 -7.56 -3.79
C CYS A 330 -12.54 -7.94 -4.29
N ASN A 331 -13.46 -8.20 -3.35
CA ASN A 331 -14.84 -8.62 -3.60
C ASN A 331 -15.76 -7.99 -2.54
N GLU A 332 -17.01 -7.67 -2.90
CA GLU A 332 -17.98 -7.08 -1.97
C GLU A 332 -18.15 -7.87 -0.66
N SER A 333 -18.11 -9.20 -0.73
CA SER A 333 -18.38 -10.08 0.41
C SER A 333 -17.21 -10.22 1.38
N TYR A 334 -15.98 -9.89 0.95
CA TYR A 334 -14.75 -10.13 1.71
C TYR A 334 -13.97 -8.83 1.96
N CYS A 335 -13.67 -8.09 0.89
CA CYS A 335 -12.85 -6.89 0.94
C CYS A 335 -13.24 -5.92 -0.18
N SER A 336 -14.00 -4.87 0.16
CA SER A 336 -14.38 -3.79 -0.76
C SER A 336 -13.29 -2.70 -0.84
N GLY A 337 -12.04 -3.11 -1.03
CA GLY A 337 -10.85 -2.24 -1.03
C GLY A 337 -10.81 -1.21 -2.18
N TYR A 338 -11.59 -1.42 -3.24
CA TYR A 338 -11.68 -0.55 -4.42
C TYR A 338 -12.50 0.73 -4.21
N ARG A 339 -13.00 0.98 -3.00
CA ARG A 339 -13.59 2.27 -2.62
C ARG A 339 -12.49 3.29 -2.38
N VAL A 340 -12.71 4.55 -2.77
CA VAL A 340 -11.67 5.60 -2.63
C VAL A 340 -11.27 5.86 -1.19
N SER A 341 -12.21 5.71 -0.23
CA SER A 341 -11.93 5.87 1.21
C SER A 341 -11.32 4.63 1.86
N ALA A 342 -11.34 3.48 1.19
CA ALA A 342 -10.84 2.25 1.77
C ALA A 342 -9.32 2.32 1.93
N ARG A 343 -8.86 1.94 3.12
CA ARG A 343 -7.45 1.89 3.50
C ARG A 343 -7.10 0.51 4.05
N MET A 344 -5.93 0.02 3.70
CA MET A 344 -5.41 -1.22 4.25
C MET A 344 -3.99 -0.97 4.74
N ARG A 345 -3.39 -1.99 5.34
CA ARG A 345 -2.09 -1.88 5.95
C ARG A 345 -1.34 -3.19 5.88
N SER A 346 -0.02 -3.09 5.80
CA SER A 346 0.88 -4.23 5.91
C SER A 346 2.22 -3.75 6.47
N SER A 347 3.07 -4.66 6.96
CA SER A 347 4.41 -4.28 7.44
C SER A 347 5.28 -3.83 6.26
N ALA A 348 6.26 -2.97 6.53
CA ALA A 348 7.07 -2.35 5.47
C ALA A 348 7.91 -3.37 4.66
N ASP A 349 8.20 -4.52 5.27
CA ASP A 349 8.95 -5.66 4.73
C ASP A 349 8.05 -6.73 4.08
N SER A 350 6.73 -6.58 4.12
CA SER A 350 5.82 -7.53 3.47
C SER A 350 5.73 -7.29 1.97
N SER A 351 5.76 -8.37 1.19
CA SER A 351 5.53 -8.39 -0.25
C SER A 351 4.38 -9.34 -0.59
N LEU A 352 3.50 -8.96 -1.52
CA LEU A 352 2.31 -9.72 -1.89
C LEU A 352 2.11 -9.69 -3.42
N GLU A 353 1.53 -10.74 -4.00
CA GLU A 353 1.30 -10.81 -5.47
C GLU A 353 0.28 -9.79 -6.03
N HIS A 354 -0.41 -9.07 -5.15
CA HIS A 354 -1.51 -8.17 -5.45
C HIS A 354 -1.24 -6.77 -4.89
N LEU A 355 0.04 -6.45 -4.66
CA LEU A 355 0.52 -5.21 -4.06
C LEU A 355 1.68 -4.65 -4.86
N GLY A 356 1.49 -3.44 -5.38
CA GLY A 356 2.48 -2.63 -6.07
C GLY A 356 2.48 -1.21 -5.51
N PHE A 357 2.73 -0.23 -6.38
CA PHE A 357 2.78 1.19 -5.99
C PHE A 357 2.78 2.10 -7.21
N ARG A 358 2.53 3.40 -6.98
CA ARG A 358 2.78 4.49 -7.92
C ARG A 358 3.55 5.62 -7.25
N CYS A 359 4.20 6.47 -8.03
CA CYS A 359 5.02 7.55 -7.48
C CYS A 359 4.33 8.92 -7.57
N VAL A 360 4.80 9.86 -6.74
CA VAL A 360 4.52 11.29 -6.86
C VAL A 360 5.81 12.11 -6.83
N GLN A 361 5.70 13.35 -7.27
CA GLN A 361 6.77 14.33 -7.23
C GLN A 361 6.21 15.71 -6.87
N SER A 362 6.82 16.37 -5.90
CA SER A 362 6.49 17.77 -5.58
C SER A 362 6.96 18.71 -6.71
N LYS A 363 6.29 19.86 -6.84
CA LYS A 363 6.60 20.88 -7.87
C LYS A 363 8.05 21.38 -7.82
#